data_AF-A0A3D0HJU8-F1
#
_entry.id   AF-A0A3D0HJU8-F1
#
_cell.length_a   1.000
_cell.length_b   1.000
_cell.length_c   1.000
_cell.angle_alpha   90.00
_cell.angle_beta   90.00
_cell.angle_gamma   90.00
#
_symmetry.space_group_name_H-M   'P 1'
#
loop_
_entity.id
_entity.type
_entity.pdbx_description
1 polymer ?
#
loop_
_entity_poly.entity_id
_entity_poly.type
_entity_poly.pdbx_seq_one_letter_code
_entity_poly.pdbx_strand_id
1 'polypeptide(L)' 'MSANPPTWLKSVATRVESRLSDFLQDEQDRWSALDDDLNAPLGELTRLVAAGGKRLRPAFCYLAFVGVGGDENSKQLL' A
#
# COMPACT_ATOMS: atom_id res chain seq x y z
N MET A 1 -25.06 4.25 10.30
CA MET A 1 -24.03 4.26 11.36
C MET A 1 -22.68 4.03 10.70
N SER A 2 -21.80 5.05 10.62
CA SER A 2 -20.42 4.83 10.17
C SER A 2 -19.63 4.28 11.35
N ALA A 3 -19.23 3.02 11.29
CA ALA A 3 -18.35 2.43 12.30
C ALA A 3 -16.93 2.94 12.07
N ASN A 4 -16.35 3.59 13.09
CA ASN A 4 -14.95 3.98 13.05
C ASN A 4 -14.07 2.71 13.02
N PRO A 5 -13.17 2.56 12.02
CA PRO A 5 -12.30 1.40 11.99
C PRO A 5 -11.35 1.41 13.21
N PRO A 6 -11.01 0.22 13.76
CA PRO A 6 -10.08 0.10 14.87
C PRO A 6 -8.73 0.79 14.58
N THR A 7 -8.09 1.31 15.62
CA THR A 7 -6.80 2.04 15.48
C THR A 7 -5.70 1.19 14.85
N TRP A 8 -5.62 -0.09 15.20
CA TRP A 8 -4.64 -1.01 14.60
C TRP A 8 -4.83 -1.17 13.09
N LEU A 9 -6.09 -1.21 12.62
CA LEU A 9 -6.39 -1.33 11.19
C LEU A 9 -6.00 -0.06 10.44
N LYS A 10 -6.20 1.12 11.05
CA LYS A 10 -5.72 2.39 10.49
C LYS A 10 -4.19 2.42 10.40
N SER A 11 -3.49 1.95 11.43
CA SER A 11 -2.02 1.89 11.43
C SER A 11 -1.48 1.00 10.31
N VAL A 12 -2.04 -0.21 10.16
CA VAL A 12 -1.69 -1.11 9.06
C VAL A 12 -2.00 -0.47 7.70
N ALA A 13 -3.16 0.16 7.54
CA ALA A 13 -3.51 0.85 6.30
C ALA A 13 -2.50 1.95 5.97
N THR A 14 -2.10 2.80 6.92
CA THR A 14 -1.11 3.86 6.69
C THR A 14 0.24 3.30 6.21
N ARG A 15 0.71 2.19 6.81
CA ARG A 15 1.96 1.53 6.38
C ARG A 15 1.85 1.01 4.94
N VAL A 16 0.73 0.36 4.61
CA VAL A 16 0.42 -0.11 3.26
C VAL A 16 0.43 1.06 2.26
N GLU A 17 -0.24 2.16 2.58
CA GLU A 17 -0.30 3.33 1.67
C GLU A 17 1.09 3.90 1.41
N SER A 18 1.92 4.05 2.45
CA SER A 18 3.30 4.52 2.30
C SER A 18 4.08 3.59 1.37
N ARG A 19 4.03 2.28 1.63
CA ARG A 19 4.78 1.29 0.86
C ARG A 19 4.35 1.23 -0.61
N LEU A 20 3.04 1.34 -0.87
CA LEU A 20 2.49 1.38 -2.23
C LEU A 20 2.85 2.66 -2.95
N SER A 21 2.80 3.81 -2.27
CA SER A 21 3.18 5.10 -2.85
C SER A 21 4.64 5.10 -3.28
N ASP A 22 5.54 4.66 -2.40
CA ASP A 22 6.97 4.60 -2.70
C ASP A 22 7.24 3.65 -3.88
N PHE A 23 6.63 2.46 -3.85
CA PHE A 23 6.79 1.46 -4.92
C PHE A 23 6.28 1.97 -6.28
N LEU A 24 5.10 2.59 -6.32
CA LEU A 24 4.52 3.06 -7.57
C LEU A 24 5.28 4.26 -8.14
N GLN A 25 5.83 5.13 -7.29
CA GLN A 25 6.68 6.22 -7.73
C GLN A 25 7.98 5.69 -8.35
N ASP A 26 8.65 4.74 -7.68
CA ASP A 26 9.88 4.11 -8.19
C ASP A 26 9.64 3.44 -9.56
N GLU A 27 8.52 2.73 -9.72
CA GLU A 27 8.16 2.10 -10.98
C GLU A 27 7.80 3.14 -12.06
N GLN A 28 7.05 4.19 -11.73
CA GLN A 28 6.74 5.26 -12.68
C GLN A 28 8.01 5.94 -13.19
N ASP A 29 8.96 6.26 -12.32
CA ASP A 29 10.24 6.86 -12.70
C ASP A 29 11.05 5.92 -13.59
N ARG A 30 11.12 4.63 -13.22
CA ARG A 30 11.84 3.60 -13.96
C ARG A 30 11.31 3.40 -15.37
N TRP A 31 10.00 3.32 -15.54
CA TRP A 31 9.38 3.05 -16.84
C TRP A 31 9.31 4.30 -17.71
N SER A 32 9.09 5.48 -17.12
CA SER A 32 9.13 6.74 -17.87
C SER A 32 10.54 7.02 -18.43
N ALA A 33 11.59 6.61 -17.71
CA ALA A 33 12.96 6.71 -18.23
C ALA A 33 13.23 5.79 -19.44
N LEU A 34 12.43 4.74 -19.63
CA LEU A 34 12.52 3.86 -20.80
C LEU A 34 11.67 4.40 -21.96
N ASP A 35 10.46 4.86 -21.66
CA ASP A 35 9.50 5.40 -22.63
C ASP A 35 8.63 6.46 -21.95
N ASP A 36 8.77 7.71 -22.37
CA ASP A 36 8.06 8.86 -21.79
C ASP A 36 6.53 8.72 -21.89
N ASP A 37 6.02 7.98 -22.88
CA ASP A 37 4.57 7.75 -23.06
C ASP A 37 3.98 6.89 -21.92
N LEU A 38 4.81 6.17 -21.15
CA LEU A 38 4.37 5.36 -20.01
C LEU A 38 4.09 6.19 -18.76
N ASN A 39 4.53 7.45 -18.71
CA ASN A 39 4.35 8.32 -17.55
C ASN A 39 2.86 8.58 -17.24
N ALA A 40 2.07 8.88 -18.27
CA ALA A 40 0.65 9.16 -18.12
C ALA A 40 -0.18 7.96 -17.61
N PRO A 41 -0.13 6.75 -18.23
CA PRO A 41 -0.89 5.61 -17.74
C PRO A 41 -0.45 5.12 -16.35
N LEU A 42 0.86 5.17 -16.04
CA LEU A 42 1.35 4.81 -14.71
C LEU A 42 0.92 5.84 -13.65
N GLY A 43 0.93 7.12 -13.98
CA GLY A 43 0.40 8.17 -13.10
C GLY A 43 -1.08 7.97 -12.76
N GLU A 44 -1.90 7.53 -13.71
CA GLU A 44 -3.31 7.21 -13.45
C GLU A 44 -3.48 5.95 -12.59
N LEU A 45 -2.62 4.94 -12.74
CA LEU A 45 -2.60 3.78 -11.83
C LEU A 45 -2.22 4.20 -10.41
N THR A 46 -1.22 5.06 -10.25
CA THR A 46 -0.84 5.63 -8.96
C THR A 46 -2.01 6.38 -8.32
N ARG A 47 -2.71 7.22 -9.09
CA ARG A 47 -3.91 7.92 -8.63
C ARG A 47 -5.04 6.97 -8.23
N LEU A 48 -5.29 5.93 -9.02
CA LEU A 48 -6.33 4.93 -8.71
C LEU A 48 -6.02 4.20 -7.41
N VAL A 49 -4.77 3.81 -7.21
CA VAL A 49 -4.35 3.12 -5.98
C VAL A 49 -4.43 4.08 -4.78
N ALA A 50 -4.00 5.33 -4.94
CA ALA A 50 -4.05 6.37 -3.90
C ALA A 50 -5.47 6.83 -3.55
N ALA A 51 -6.42 6.76 -4.50
CA ALA A 51 -7.85 6.98 -4.25
C ALA A 51 -8.42 6.00 -3.21
N GLY A 52 -7.70 4.90 -2.97
CA GLY A 52 -7.76 4.20 -1.71
C GLY A 52 -8.60 2.93 -1.76
N GLY A 53 -8.69 2.31 -0.59
CA GLY A 53 -9.53 1.15 -0.34
C GLY A 53 -9.52 0.83 1.15
N LYS A 54 -10.33 -0.14 1.59
CA LYS A 54 -10.39 -0.52 3.02
C LYS A 54 -9.13 -1.21 3.53
N ARG A 55 -8.19 -1.56 2.64
CA ARG A 55 -6.95 -2.32 2.89
C ARG A 55 -7.12 -3.58 3.75
N LEU A 56 -8.29 -4.21 3.66
CA LEU A 56 -8.60 -5.44 4.42
C LEU A 56 -7.73 -6.62 4.00
N ARG A 57 -7.38 -6.73 2.71
CA ARG A 57 -6.51 -7.81 2.22
C ARG A 57 -5.12 -7.75 2.88
N PRO A 58 -4.37 -6.62 2.83
CA PRO A 58 -3.16 -6.44 3.61
C PRO A 58 -3.34 -6.65 5.12
N ALA A 59 -4.46 -6.18 5.69
CA ALA A 59 -4.73 -6.35 7.12
C ALA A 59 -4.85 -7.82 7.54
N PHE A 60 -5.48 -8.67 6.73
CA PHE A 60 -5.52 -10.10 7.00
C PHE A 60 -4.15 -10.76 6.86
N CYS A 61 -3.33 -10.36 5.89
CA CYS A 61 -1.95 -10.85 5.77
C CYS A 61 -1.11 -10.48 7.00
N TYR A 62 -1.25 -9.24 7.48
CA TYR A 62 -0.60 -8.78 8.70
C TYR A 62 -1.02 -9.60 9.92
N LEU A 63 -2.33 -9.81 10.10
CA LEU A 63 -2.84 -10.62 11.20
C LEU A 63 -2.34 -12.06 11.15
N ALA A 64 -2.27 -12.66 9.96
CA ALA A 64 -1.74 -14.01 9.78
C ALA A 64 -0.26 -14.08 10.18
N PHE A 65 0.55 -13.10 9.77
CA PHE A 65 1.96 -13.04 10.11
C PHE A 65 2.21 -12.87 11.62
N VAL A 66 1.53 -11.91 12.25
CA VAL A 66 1.64 -11.71 13.70
C VAL A 66 1.11 -12.92 14.45
N GLY A 67 0.02 -13.54 13.95
CA GLY A 67 -0.58 -14.73 14.54
C GLY A 67 0.33 -15.96 14.56
N VAL A 68 1.32 -16.04 13.66
CA VAL A 68 2.35 -17.10 13.66
C VAL A 68 3.65 -16.70 14.38
N GLY A 69 3.64 -15.58 15.11
CA GLY A 69 4.79 -15.10 15.89
C GLY A 69 5.72 -14.13 15.13
N GLY A 70 5.27 -13.59 14.00
CA GLY A 70 5.99 -12.53 13.28
C GLY A 70 6.02 -11.21 14.06
N ASP A 71 7.07 -10.42 13.84
CA ASP A 71 7.23 -9.10 14.46
C ASP A 71 6.21 -8.09 13.92
N GLU A 72 5.36 -7.56 14.80
CA GLU A 72 4.36 -6.52 14.47
C GLU A 72 4.96 -5.26 13.81
N ASN A 73 6.24 -4.97 14.08
CA ASN A 73 6.95 -3.82 13.52
C ASN A 73 7.80 -4.17 12.30
N SER A 74 7.74 -5.41 11.82
CA SER A 74 8.49 -5.88 10.66
C SER A 74 8.13 -5.08 9.42
N LYS A 75 9.13 -4.41 8.84
CA LYS A 75 9.03 -3.68 7.57
C LYS A 75 9.07 -4.59 6.33
N GLN A 76 9.31 -5.90 6.51
CA GLN A 76 9.35 -6.84 5.39
C GLN A 76 7.96 -7.09 4.78
N LEU A 77 6.91 -6.96 5.59
CA LEU A 77 5.53 -7.21 5.14
C LEU A 77 4.79 -5.95 4.70
N LEU A 78 5.11 -4.80 5.30
CA LEU A 78 4.46 -3.51 5.14
C LEU A 78 5.47 -2.40 5.39
#